data_AF-A0A4P8WQT0-F1
#
_entry.id   AF-A0A4P8WQT0-F1
#
_cell.length_a   1.000
_cell.length_b   1.000
_cell.length_c   1.000
_cell.angle_alpha   90.00
_cell.angle_beta   90.00
_cell.angle_gamma   90.00
#
_symmetry.space_group_name_H-M   'P 1'
#
loop_
_entity.id
_entity.type
_entity.pdbx_description
1 polymer ?
#
loop_
_entity_poly.entity_id
_entity_poly.type
_entity_poly.pdbx_seq_one_letter_code
_entity_poly.pdbx_strand_id
1 'polypeptide(L)'
;MNDDPTTEILDATYQALCKHGYAELTVQDIAAESAMSKASIHYHYDSKDDLFVACLESLYDRYTAHIEAAAGETPRKQLRSLLELLVTDTGEISGTEFRTAMLELKAQAPYNEEIQDRLVEFDAVLFERLEEIIEAGVSRGEFTDRIDPSVAAESLTTTIMGAHTRRVAVDHSTDRLYEMMTGYIETNLLTEMTVEGRQ
;
A
#
# COMPACT_ATOMS: atom_id res chain seq x y z
N MET A 1 -17.36 -13.44 -14.84
CA MET A 1 -17.19 -13.65 -13.40
C MET A 1 -17.19 -15.13 -13.18
N ASN A 2 -16.00 -15.72 -13.00
CA ASN A 2 -15.89 -17.01 -12.33
C ASN A 2 -15.99 -16.66 -10.85
N ASP A 3 -17.18 -16.77 -10.26
CA ASP A 3 -17.36 -16.58 -8.83
C ASP A 3 -16.77 -17.83 -8.15
N ASP A 4 -15.46 -17.79 -7.89
CA ASP A 4 -14.82 -18.73 -6.99
C ASP A 4 -15.37 -18.45 -5.57
N PRO A 5 -15.98 -19.43 -4.90
CA PRO A 5 -16.49 -19.27 -3.54
C PRO A 5 -15.44 -18.70 -2.58
N THR A 6 -14.16 -18.92 -2.84
CA THR A 6 -13.07 -18.35 -2.04
C THR A 6 -12.95 -16.84 -2.24
N THR A 7 -12.98 -16.33 -3.48
CA THR A 7 -12.96 -14.88 -3.76
C THR A 7 -14.12 -14.16 -3.08
N GLU A 8 -15.34 -14.72 -3.14
CA GLU A 8 -16.51 -14.12 -2.48
C GLU A 8 -16.32 -14.03 -0.95
N ILE A 9 -15.77 -15.07 -0.33
CA ILE A 9 -15.47 -15.07 1.11
C ILE A 9 -14.41 -14.01 1.44
N LEU A 10 -13.37 -13.86 0.62
CA LEU A 10 -12.29 -12.91 0.86
C LEU A 10 -12.76 -11.45 0.71
N ASP A 11 -13.58 -11.16 -0.30
CA ASP A 11 -14.18 -9.84 -0.47
C ASP A 11 -15.12 -9.50 0.70
N ALA A 12 -15.96 -10.45 1.11
CA ALA A 12 -16.82 -10.28 2.29
C ALA A 12 -16.02 -10.10 3.59
N THR A 13 -14.88 -10.78 3.71
CA THR A 13 -13.96 -10.62 4.85
C THR A 13 -13.38 -9.22 4.88
N TYR A 14 -12.93 -8.69 3.73
CA TYR A 14 -12.45 -7.32 3.63
C TYR A 14 -13.54 -6.31 4.00
N GLN A 15 -14.76 -6.48 3.49
CA GLN A 15 -15.89 -5.59 3.80
C GLN A 15 -16.26 -5.64 5.29
N ALA A 16 -16.31 -6.83 5.89
CA ALA A 16 -16.55 -6.98 7.32
C ALA A 16 -15.42 -6.33 8.14
N LEU A 17 -14.16 -6.47 7.72
CA LEU A 17 -13.01 -5.87 8.40
C LEU A 17 -13.10 -4.34 8.39
N CYS A 18 -13.43 -3.73 7.26
CA CYS A 18 -13.62 -2.29 7.15
C CYS A 18 -14.76 -1.75 8.04
N LYS A 19 -15.79 -2.56 8.31
CA LYS A 19 -16.97 -2.16 9.10
C LYS A 19 -16.81 -2.38 10.60
N HIS A 20 -16.24 -3.52 10.99
CA HIS A 20 -16.24 -4.00 12.37
C HIS A 20 -14.87 -3.91 13.04
N GLY A 21 -13.81 -3.79 12.23
CA GLY A 21 -12.44 -3.89 12.66
C GLY A 21 -12.02 -5.29 13.11
N TYR A 22 -10.72 -5.54 13.21
CA TYR A 22 -10.14 -6.85 13.48
C TYR A 22 -10.67 -7.47 14.78
N ALA A 23 -10.74 -6.69 15.87
CA ALA A 23 -11.02 -7.22 17.20
C ALA A 23 -12.44 -7.80 17.33
N GLU A 24 -13.44 -7.06 16.87
CA GLU A 24 -14.86 -7.42 17.04
C GLU A 24 -15.41 -8.25 15.88
N LEU A 25 -14.68 -8.38 14.77
CA LEU A 25 -15.13 -9.15 13.61
C LEU A 25 -15.34 -10.64 13.95
N THR A 26 -16.45 -11.20 13.49
CA THR A 26 -16.74 -12.63 13.61
C THR A 26 -17.01 -13.26 12.25
N VAL A 27 -16.89 -14.59 12.16
CA VAL A 27 -17.32 -15.35 10.96
C VAL A 27 -18.80 -15.13 10.64
N GLN A 28 -19.60 -14.72 11.63
CA GLN A 28 -20.99 -14.33 11.39
C GLN A 28 -21.12 -13.04 10.61
N ASP A 29 -20.28 -12.05 10.92
CA ASP A 29 -20.30 -10.77 10.22
C ASP A 29 -19.85 -10.96 8.77
N ILE A 30 -18.84 -11.80 8.54
CA ILE A 30 -18.38 -12.17 7.19
C ILE A 30 -19.49 -12.88 6.39
N ALA A 31 -20.19 -13.83 7.01
CA ALA A 31 -21.33 -14.50 6.38
C ALA A 31 -22.49 -13.54 6.09
N ALA A 32 -22.61 -12.43 6.82
CA ALA A 32 -23.62 -11.41 6.56
C ALA A 32 -23.27 -10.51 5.35
N GLU A 33 -21.99 -10.48 4.95
CA GLU A 33 -21.46 -9.73 3.80
C GLU A 33 -21.35 -10.57 2.52
N SER A 34 -21.74 -11.85 2.55
CA SER A 34 -21.72 -12.77 1.38
C SER A 34 -22.99 -13.61 1.28
N ALA A 35 -23.16 -14.31 0.15
CA ALA A 35 -24.16 -15.37 0.03
C ALA A 35 -23.72 -16.68 0.72
N MET A 36 -22.53 -16.70 1.33
CA MET A 36 -21.92 -17.89 1.91
C MET A 36 -22.40 -18.12 3.35
N SER A 37 -22.70 -19.39 3.66
CA SER A 37 -23.06 -19.77 5.03
C SER A 37 -21.81 -19.85 5.92
N LYS A 38 -21.96 -19.69 7.24
CA LYS A 38 -20.87 -19.95 8.21
C LYS A 38 -20.23 -21.33 8.03
N ALA A 39 -21.04 -22.35 7.74
CA ALA A 39 -20.54 -23.70 7.52
C ALA A 39 -19.69 -23.79 6.25
N SER A 40 -20.05 -23.02 5.20
CA SER A 40 -19.25 -22.91 3.98
C SER A 40 -17.92 -22.20 4.25
N ILE A 41 -17.92 -21.12 5.04
CA ILE A 41 -16.69 -20.40 5.39
C ILE A 41 -15.75 -21.31 6.19
N HIS A 42 -16.27 -22.01 7.21
CA HIS A 42 -15.49 -22.99 7.99
C HIS A 42 -15.03 -24.21 7.19
N TYR A 43 -15.64 -24.49 6.03
CA TYR A 43 -15.16 -25.53 5.14
C TYR A 43 -13.90 -25.10 4.38
N HIS A 44 -13.73 -23.78 4.13
CA HIS A 44 -12.58 -23.22 3.42
C HIS A 44 -11.47 -22.74 4.35
N TYR A 45 -11.80 -22.30 5.56
CA TYR A 45 -10.86 -21.69 6.51
C TYR A 45 -11.09 -22.24 7.92
N ASP A 46 -10.04 -22.79 8.53
CA ASP A 46 -10.12 -23.45 9.83
C ASP A 46 -10.20 -22.44 10.97
N SER A 47 -9.54 -21.29 10.81
CA SER A 47 -9.52 -20.21 11.79
C SER A 47 -9.83 -18.83 11.21
N LYS A 48 -10.10 -17.86 12.11
CA LYS A 48 -10.26 -16.44 11.75
C LYS A 48 -8.94 -15.86 11.22
N ASP A 49 -7.81 -16.32 11.75
CA ASP A 49 -6.49 -15.87 11.38
C ASP A 49 -6.13 -16.37 9.97
N ASP A 50 -6.42 -17.65 9.66
CA ASP A 50 -6.22 -18.22 8.31
C ASP A 50 -7.00 -17.43 7.26
N LEU A 51 -8.22 -17.03 7.61
CA LEU A 51 -9.07 -16.24 6.74
C LEU A 51 -8.50 -14.82 6.53
N PHE A 52 -7.91 -14.21 7.55
CA PHE A 52 -7.24 -12.92 7.40
C PHE A 52 -5.93 -13.02 6.63
N VAL A 53 -5.15 -14.08 6.81
CA VAL A 53 -3.94 -14.34 6.01
C VAL A 53 -4.32 -14.47 4.53
N ALA A 54 -5.35 -15.24 4.21
CA ALA A 54 -5.86 -15.36 2.83
C ALA A 54 -6.45 -14.03 2.31
N CYS A 55 -7.10 -13.24 3.17
CA CYS A 55 -7.59 -11.91 2.81
C CYS A 55 -6.43 -10.96 2.50
N LEU A 56 -5.38 -10.94 3.33
CA LEU A 56 -4.14 -10.22 3.07
C LEU A 56 -3.46 -10.72 1.79
N GLU A 57 -3.56 -12.02 1.48
CA GLU A 57 -3.06 -12.57 0.22
C GLU A 57 -3.71 -11.91 -0.99
N SER A 58 -5.04 -11.90 -1.02
CA SER A 58 -5.83 -11.23 -2.06
C SER A 58 -5.59 -9.71 -2.12
N LEU A 59 -5.49 -9.05 -0.97
CA LEU A 59 -5.23 -7.61 -0.89
C LEU A 59 -3.84 -7.24 -1.42
N TYR A 60 -2.85 -8.10 -1.23
CA TYR A 60 -1.49 -7.87 -1.72
C TYR A 60 -1.42 -7.90 -3.23
N ASP A 61 -2.10 -8.84 -3.89
CA ASP A 61 -2.13 -8.91 -5.36
C ASP A 61 -2.73 -7.62 -5.93
N ARG A 62 -3.80 -7.14 -5.30
CA ARG A 62 -4.45 -5.88 -5.65
C ARG A 62 -3.52 -4.68 -5.39
N TYR A 63 -2.81 -4.67 -4.25
CA TYR A 63 -1.87 -3.61 -3.86
C TYR A 63 -0.67 -3.54 -4.82
N THR A 64 -0.11 -4.68 -5.16
CA THR A 64 1.00 -4.82 -6.12
C THR A 64 0.57 -4.29 -7.49
N ALA A 65 -0.58 -4.73 -8.00
CA ALA A 65 -1.13 -4.21 -9.25
C ALA A 65 -1.34 -2.69 -9.22
N HIS A 66 -1.74 -2.14 -8.07
CA HIS A 66 -1.91 -0.69 -7.90
C HIS A 66 -0.58 0.07 -7.92
N ILE A 67 0.46 -0.46 -7.29
CA ILE A 67 1.82 0.10 -7.31
C ILE A 67 2.42 0.04 -8.73
N GLU A 68 2.26 -1.10 -9.41
CA GLU A 68 2.76 -1.31 -10.76
C GLU A 68 2.04 -0.45 -11.81
N ALA A 69 0.80 -0.03 -11.54
CA ALA A 69 0.03 0.85 -12.41
C ALA A 69 0.61 2.27 -12.52
N ALA A 70 1.59 2.64 -11.70
CA ALA A 70 2.28 3.93 -11.79
C ALA A 70 2.92 4.11 -13.17
N ALA A 71 2.39 5.09 -13.93
CA ALA A 71 2.70 5.27 -15.33
C ALA A 71 3.65 6.46 -15.55
N GLY A 72 4.44 6.41 -16.63
CA GLY A 72 5.29 7.52 -17.04
C GLY A 72 6.41 7.10 -17.98
N GLU A 73 6.72 7.99 -18.93
CA GLU A 73 7.81 7.78 -19.91
C GLU A 73 9.21 7.95 -19.29
N THR A 74 9.29 8.66 -18.17
CA THR A 74 10.54 8.94 -17.46
C THR A 74 10.40 8.55 -15.98
N PRO A 75 11.49 8.13 -15.30
CA PRO A 75 11.51 7.87 -13.87
C PRO A 75 10.89 8.99 -13.04
N ARG A 76 11.15 10.26 -13.37
CA ARG A 76 10.50 11.38 -12.69
C ARG A 76 8.98 11.38 -12.84
N LYS A 77 8.45 11.08 -14.02
CA LYS A 77 7.00 10.97 -14.24
C LYS A 77 6.41 9.77 -13.50
N GLN A 78 7.11 8.63 -13.48
CA GLN A 78 6.70 7.41 -12.77
C GLN A 78 6.63 7.64 -11.26
N LEU A 79 7.67 8.24 -10.66
CA LEU A 79 7.69 8.57 -9.23
C LEU A 79 6.52 9.48 -8.85
N ARG A 80 6.28 10.52 -9.65
CA ARG A 80 5.14 11.43 -9.43
C ARG A 80 3.80 10.70 -9.54
N SER A 81 3.62 9.85 -10.55
CA SER A 81 2.40 9.05 -10.71
C SER A 81 2.19 8.11 -9.52
N LEU A 82 3.25 7.47 -9.01
CA LEU A 82 3.17 6.59 -7.85
C LEU A 82 2.76 7.36 -6.60
N LEU A 83 3.35 8.55 -6.37
CA LEU A 83 2.96 9.41 -5.26
C LEU A 83 1.51 9.90 -5.37
N GLU A 84 1.05 10.25 -6.58
CA GLU A 84 -0.36 10.62 -6.82
C GLU A 84 -1.29 9.46 -6.42
N LEU A 85 -0.98 8.23 -6.83
CA LEU A 85 -1.76 7.03 -6.51
C LEU A 85 -1.81 6.75 -5.00
N LEU A 86 -0.68 6.84 -4.31
CA LEU A 86 -0.57 6.45 -2.90
C LEU A 86 -1.07 7.54 -1.93
N VAL A 87 -0.85 8.81 -2.26
CA VAL A 87 -1.09 9.91 -1.30
C VAL A 87 -2.51 10.47 -1.40
N THR A 88 -3.13 10.37 -2.58
CA THR A 88 -4.49 10.85 -2.80
C THR A 88 -5.54 9.80 -2.44
N ASP A 89 -6.67 10.23 -1.91
CA ASP A 89 -7.80 9.37 -1.46
C ASP A 89 -8.70 8.96 -2.66
N THR A 90 -8.09 8.60 -3.80
CA THR A 90 -8.82 8.47 -5.08
C THR A 90 -9.10 7.03 -5.53
N GLY A 91 -8.76 6.01 -4.73
CA GLY A 91 -8.94 4.61 -5.10
C GLY A 91 -9.24 3.70 -3.90
N GLU A 92 -9.66 2.46 -4.21
CA GLU A 92 -10.05 1.46 -3.21
C GLU A 92 -8.90 1.06 -2.27
N ILE A 93 -7.67 1.03 -2.79
CA ILE A 93 -6.45 0.64 -2.07
C ILE A 93 -5.72 1.85 -1.48
N SER A 94 -6.03 3.07 -1.94
CA SER A 94 -5.52 4.31 -1.37
C SER A 94 -6.50 4.98 -0.41
N GLY A 95 -7.70 4.40 -0.25
CA GLY A 95 -8.80 4.90 0.56
C GLY A 95 -8.62 4.73 2.06
N THR A 96 -9.42 5.47 2.84
CA THR A 96 -9.41 5.43 4.31
C THR A 96 -9.74 4.03 4.86
N GLU A 97 -10.63 3.27 4.23
CA GLU A 97 -11.01 1.92 4.64
C GLU A 97 -9.83 0.94 4.59
N PHE A 98 -9.13 0.87 3.45
CA PHE A 98 -7.92 0.06 3.30
C PHE A 98 -6.86 0.44 4.33
N ARG A 99 -6.59 1.73 4.51
CA ARG A 99 -5.62 2.21 5.52
C ARG A 99 -6.00 1.79 6.93
N THR A 100 -7.30 1.78 7.25
CA THR A 100 -7.82 1.36 8.55
C THR A 100 -7.62 -0.14 8.77
N ALA A 101 -8.00 -0.96 7.79
CA ALA A 101 -7.74 -2.40 7.81
C ALA A 101 -6.25 -2.72 8.00
N MET A 102 -5.37 -2.04 7.25
CA MET A 102 -3.92 -2.21 7.37
C MET A 102 -3.39 -1.78 8.74
N LEU A 103 -3.92 -0.72 9.35
CA LEU A 103 -3.51 -0.30 10.69
C LEU A 103 -3.85 -1.38 11.74
N GLU A 104 -5.05 -1.95 11.66
CA GLU A 104 -5.48 -2.97 12.61
C GLU A 104 -4.71 -4.28 12.44
N LEU A 105 -4.48 -4.72 11.21
CA LEU A 105 -3.68 -5.92 10.93
C LEU A 105 -2.22 -5.75 11.36
N LYS A 106 -1.62 -4.56 11.13
CA LYS A 106 -0.29 -4.23 11.65
C LYS A 106 -0.22 -4.29 13.18
N ALA A 107 -1.30 -3.97 13.88
CA ALA A 107 -1.35 -4.10 15.34
C ALA A 107 -1.34 -5.57 15.83
N GLN A 108 -1.69 -6.53 14.96
CA GLN A 108 -1.67 -7.96 15.27
C GLN A 108 -0.33 -8.63 14.92
N ALA A 109 0.43 -8.07 13.99
CA ALA A 109 1.71 -8.63 13.54
C ALA A 109 2.67 -9.04 14.68
N PRO A 110 2.82 -8.30 15.80
CA PRO A 110 3.68 -8.74 16.91
C PRO A 110 3.25 -10.02 17.62
N TYR A 111 2.03 -10.50 17.36
CA TYR A 111 1.41 -11.66 18.01
C TYR A 111 1.03 -12.78 17.03
N ASN A 112 1.16 -12.56 15.72
CA ASN A 112 0.82 -13.51 14.67
C ASN A 112 1.89 -13.44 13.56
N GLU A 113 2.74 -14.47 13.49
CA GLU A 113 3.87 -14.56 12.55
C GLU A 113 3.41 -14.59 11.09
N GLU A 114 2.29 -15.26 10.77
CA GLU A 114 1.77 -15.35 9.39
C GLU A 114 1.28 -13.98 8.88
N ILE A 115 0.61 -13.21 9.74
CA ILE A 115 0.23 -11.83 9.44
C ILE A 115 1.49 -10.96 9.29
N GLN A 116 2.48 -11.14 10.16
CA GLN A 116 3.74 -10.40 10.09
C GLN A 116 4.46 -10.66 8.75
N ASP A 117 4.63 -11.91 8.37
CA ASP A 117 5.30 -12.31 7.13
C ASP A 117 4.61 -11.69 5.92
N ARG A 118 3.27 -11.74 5.87
CA ARG A 118 2.54 -11.14 4.76
C ARG A 118 2.70 -9.61 4.73
N LEU A 119 2.69 -8.94 5.88
CA LEU A 119 2.90 -7.49 5.94
C LEU A 119 4.33 -7.07 5.55
N VAL A 120 5.34 -7.92 5.77
CA VAL A 120 6.70 -7.70 5.26
C VAL A 120 6.71 -7.65 3.73
N GLU A 121 5.95 -8.53 3.07
CA GLU A 121 5.84 -8.54 1.62
C GLU A 121 5.19 -7.25 1.09
N PHE A 122 4.11 -6.77 1.73
CA PHE A 122 3.51 -5.47 1.37
C PHE A 122 4.52 -4.31 1.47
N ASP A 123 5.33 -4.29 2.52
CA ASP A 123 6.34 -3.25 2.73
C ASP A 123 7.43 -3.30 1.65
N ALA A 124 7.90 -4.52 1.33
CA ALA A 124 8.90 -4.76 0.30
C ALA A 124 8.46 -4.28 -1.09
N VAL A 125 7.21 -4.56 -1.51
CA VAL A 125 6.73 -4.16 -2.85
C VAL A 125 6.83 -2.65 -3.08
N LEU A 126 6.46 -1.84 -2.08
CA LEU A 126 6.56 -0.38 -2.21
C LEU A 126 8.02 0.08 -2.23
N PHE A 127 8.84 -0.46 -1.33
CA PHE A 127 10.26 -0.15 -1.24
C PHE A 127 10.98 -0.45 -2.56
N GLU A 128 10.85 -1.68 -3.07
CA GLU A 128 11.50 -2.15 -4.29
C GLU A 128 11.06 -1.30 -5.48
N ARG A 129 9.76 -0.97 -5.59
CA ARG A 129 9.27 -0.12 -6.68
C ARG A 129 9.89 1.28 -6.64
N LEU A 130 9.99 1.88 -5.46
CA LEU A 130 10.59 3.21 -5.30
C LEU A 130 12.08 3.18 -5.62
N GLU A 131 12.80 2.17 -5.14
CA GLU A 131 14.23 1.98 -5.42
C GLU A 131 14.48 1.84 -6.92
N GLU A 132 13.75 0.97 -7.62
CA GLU A 132 13.85 0.78 -9.08
C GLU A 132 13.68 2.10 -9.85
N ILE A 133 12.66 2.89 -9.49
CA ILE A 133 12.39 4.17 -10.16
C ILE A 133 13.54 5.15 -9.89
N ILE A 134 14.05 5.20 -8.65
CA ILE A 134 15.11 6.13 -8.28
C ILE A 134 16.43 5.74 -8.96
N GLU A 135 16.81 4.47 -8.94
CA GLU A 135 18.00 3.94 -9.63
C GLU A 135 17.96 4.23 -11.14
N ALA A 136 16.79 4.02 -11.77
CA ALA A 136 16.61 4.34 -13.18
C ALA A 136 16.76 5.85 -13.45
N GLY A 137 16.27 6.70 -12.55
CA GLY A 137 16.39 8.15 -12.66
C GLY A 137 17.84 8.63 -12.48
N VAL A 138 18.60 8.05 -11.55
CA VAL A 138 20.03 8.34 -11.38
C VAL A 138 20.81 7.93 -12.64
N SER A 139 20.55 6.72 -13.14
CA SER A 139 21.20 6.20 -14.36
C SER A 139 20.94 7.07 -15.60
N ARG A 140 19.79 7.77 -15.64
CA ARG A 140 19.41 8.69 -16.72
C ARG A 140 19.82 10.15 -16.45
N GLY A 141 20.41 10.45 -15.30
CA GLY A 141 20.76 11.81 -14.88
C GLY A 141 19.56 12.69 -14.51
N GLU A 142 18.36 12.10 -14.37
CA GLU A 142 17.15 12.79 -13.91
C GLU A 142 17.17 13.03 -12.40
N PHE A 143 17.82 12.13 -11.65
CA PHE A 143 18.01 12.22 -10.21
C PHE A 143 19.48 12.30 -9.84
N THR A 144 19.78 12.91 -8.69
CA THR A 144 21.14 13.05 -8.17
C THR A 144 21.64 11.72 -7.61
N ASP A 145 22.92 11.44 -7.84
CA ASP A 145 23.67 10.32 -7.25
C ASP A 145 24.23 10.62 -5.85
N ARG A 146 23.91 11.80 -5.28
CA ARG A 146 24.37 12.23 -3.95
C ARG A 146 23.74 11.42 -2.81
N ILE A 147 22.58 10.82 -3.06
CA ILE A 147 21.85 9.99 -2.10
C ILE A 147 21.76 8.60 -2.71
N ASP A 148 22.08 7.59 -1.89
CA ASP A 148 21.90 6.19 -2.27
C ASP A 148 20.40 5.93 -2.60
N PRO A 149 20.08 5.35 -3.77
CA PRO A 149 18.70 5.05 -4.16
C PRO A 149 17.92 4.27 -3.10
N SER A 150 18.56 3.30 -2.44
CA SER A 150 17.95 2.51 -1.36
C SER A 150 17.54 3.39 -0.17
N VAL A 151 18.40 4.33 0.23
CA VAL A 151 18.15 5.26 1.34
C VAL A 151 17.04 6.26 1.00
N ALA A 152 16.99 6.71 -0.25
CA ALA A 152 15.92 7.57 -0.75
C ALA A 152 14.57 6.82 -0.77
N ALA A 153 14.56 5.57 -1.26
CA ALA A 153 13.39 4.71 -1.26
C ALA A 153 12.87 4.45 0.15
N GLU A 154 13.75 4.06 1.07
CA GLU A 154 13.42 3.84 2.50
C GLU A 154 12.78 5.07 3.14
N SER A 155 13.35 6.25 2.88
CA SER A 155 12.84 7.53 3.39
C SER A 155 11.43 7.82 2.88
N LEU A 156 11.17 7.55 1.60
CA LEU A 156 9.84 7.74 0.99
C LEU A 156 8.84 6.70 1.51
N THR A 157 9.20 5.42 1.55
CA THR A 157 8.36 4.33 2.12
C THR A 157 7.95 4.65 3.54
N THR A 158 8.91 4.96 4.42
CA THR A 158 8.67 5.33 5.82
C THR A 158 7.73 6.53 5.92
N THR A 159 7.93 7.57 5.09
CA THR A 159 7.10 8.78 5.11
C THR A 159 5.66 8.48 4.67
N ILE A 160 5.48 7.70 3.60
CA ILE A 160 4.16 7.29 3.08
C ILE A 160 3.42 6.48 4.14
N MET A 161 4.04 5.42 4.68
CA MET A 161 3.45 4.55 5.70
C MET A 161 3.10 5.30 6.99
N GLY A 162 4.00 6.18 7.45
CA GLY A 162 3.75 7.03 8.60
C GLY A 162 2.57 7.98 8.40
N ALA A 163 2.41 8.52 7.19
CA ALA A 163 1.31 9.41 6.89
C ALA A 163 -0.04 8.69 6.76
N HIS A 164 -0.07 7.47 6.20
CA HIS A 164 -1.26 6.62 6.21
C HIS A 164 -1.71 6.33 7.65
N THR A 165 -0.77 5.96 8.51
CA THR A 165 -1.04 5.71 9.95
C THR A 165 -1.60 6.95 10.62
N ARG A 166 -1.00 8.13 10.40
CA ARG A 166 -1.47 9.40 10.99
C ARG A 166 -2.84 9.83 10.45
N ARG A 167 -3.13 9.57 9.17
CA ARG A 167 -4.45 9.85 8.60
C ARG A 167 -5.54 9.10 9.36
N VAL A 168 -5.34 7.81 9.60
CA VAL A 168 -6.34 6.98 10.29
C VAL A 168 -6.36 7.27 11.79
N ALA A 169 -5.19 7.27 12.44
CA ALA A 169 -5.12 7.30 13.90
C ALA A 169 -5.45 8.66 14.52
N VAL A 170 -5.19 9.77 13.81
CA VAL A 170 -5.35 11.13 14.36
C VAL A 170 -6.01 12.11 13.39
N ASP A 171 -6.74 11.60 12.38
CA ASP A 171 -7.46 12.38 11.37
C ASP A 171 -6.60 13.46 10.70
N HIS A 172 -5.32 13.15 10.46
CA HIS A 172 -4.41 14.09 9.82
C HIS A 172 -4.63 14.11 8.31
N SER A 173 -4.99 15.26 7.75
CA SER A 173 -5.09 15.43 6.28
C SER A 173 -3.78 15.00 5.59
N THR A 174 -3.93 14.27 4.48
CA THR A 174 -2.82 13.93 3.57
C THR A 174 -2.65 14.94 2.45
N ASP A 175 -3.43 16.02 2.42
CA ASP A 175 -3.34 17.05 1.36
C ASP A 175 -1.94 17.68 1.34
N ARG A 176 -1.38 17.93 2.53
CA ARG A 176 0.00 18.43 2.67
C ARG A 176 1.07 17.38 2.38
N LEU A 177 0.72 16.09 2.40
CA LEU A 177 1.69 15.02 2.21
C LEU A 177 2.24 15.04 0.78
N TYR A 178 1.37 15.23 -0.20
CA TYR A 178 1.78 15.27 -1.60
C TYR A 178 2.70 16.46 -1.88
N GLU A 179 2.35 17.63 -1.35
CA GLU A 179 3.17 18.84 -1.44
C GLU A 179 4.53 18.65 -0.75
N MET A 180 4.55 18.08 0.46
CA MET A 180 5.79 17.81 1.20
C MET A 180 6.70 16.81 0.48
N MET A 181 6.15 15.72 -0.04
CA MET A 181 6.94 14.70 -0.77
C MET A 181 7.48 15.26 -2.08
N THR A 182 6.68 16.02 -2.81
CA THR A 182 7.12 16.69 -4.04
C THR A 182 8.26 17.67 -3.73
N GLY A 183 8.12 18.49 -2.69
CA GLY A 183 9.19 19.40 -2.25
C GLY A 183 10.46 18.69 -1.78
N TYR A 184 10.33 17.56 -1.10
CA TYR A 184 11.48 16.72 -0.71
C TYR A 184 12.21 16.17 -1.93
N ILE A 185 11.48 15.60 -2.90
CA ILE A 185 12.04 15.11 -4.17
C ILE A 185 12.75 16.25 -4.89
N GLU A 186 12.09 17.41 -4.99
CA GLU A 186 12.64 18.55 -5.71
C GLU A 186 13.93 19.10 -5.12
N THR A 187 14.02 19.11 -3.78
CA THR A 187 15.17 19.67 -3.07
C THR A 187 16.32 18.68 -2.95
N ASN A 188 16.03 17.38 -2.81
CA ASN A 188 17.04 16.38 -2.41
C ASN A 188 17.34 15.35 -3.49
N LEU A 189 16.42 15.10 -4.43
CA LEU A 189 16.56 14.03 -5.41
C LEU A 189 16.76 14.52 -6.84
N LEU A 190 16.35 15.74 -7.19
CA LEU A 190 16.55 16.25 -8.55
C LEU A 190 17.96 16.78 -8.77
N THR A 191 18.48 16.60 -9.98
CA THR A 191 19.66 17.33 -10.44
C THR A 191 19.30 18.79 -10.73
N GLU A 192 20.15 19.72 -10.30
CA GLU A 192 20.11 21.08 -10.86
C GLU A 192 20.46 20.95 -12.33
N MET A 193 19.49 21.16 -13.23
CA MET A 193 19.79 21.24 -14.65
C MET A 193 20.78 22.38 -14.86
N THR A 194 22.05 22.06 -15.12
CA THR A 194 23.02 23.02 -15.65
C THR A 194 22.48 23.46 -17.00
N VAL A 195 21.90 24.65 -17.05
CA VAL A 195 21.57 25.35 -18.29
C VAL A 195 22.89 25.80 -18.91
N GLU A 196 23.63 24.88 -19.51
CA GLU A 196 24.77 25.19 -20.37
C GLU A 196 24.39 24.83 -21.81
N GLY A 197 24.15 25.86 -22.64
CA GLY A 197 24.06 25.65 -24.09
C GLY A 197 23.12 26.56 -24.88
N ARG A 198 23.18 27.88 -24.68
CA ARG A 198 22.94 28.84 -25.78
C ARG A 198 23.96 29.98 -25.67
N GLN A 199 25.11 29.77 -26.32
CA GLN A 199 25.88 30.86 -26.91
C GLN A 199 25.45 31.00 -28.37
#